data_AF-A0A423UPZ0-F1
#
_entry.id   AF-A0A423UPZ0-F1
#
_cell.length_a   1.000
_cell.length_b   1.000
_cell.length_c   1.000
_cell.angle_alpha   90.00
_cell.angle_beta   90.00
_cell.angle_gamma   90.00
#
_symmetry.space_group_name_H-M   'P 1'
#
loop_
_entity.id
_entity.type
_entity.pdbx_description
1 polymer ?
#
loop_
_entity_poly.entity_id
_entity_poly.type
_entity_poly.pdbx_seq_one_letter_code
_entity_poly.pdbx_strand_id
1 'polypeptide(L)'
;PSSPAPPAPTGTPEAPAAPTATPSAGGSTPPARRTDDGERPPAPGGTGLSTTDGPLWADGSITPEDNPDWAQSEVTLKSQEPLTALTVELFVAQNGGVRPTGTWQTRPDGDFDLSVRERDGVLVHRWTLRAGRTVPAGTHVFAGQYDHAPGGRDAGPDTYRATARTAGGTTYEVHGDFARTP
;
A
#
# COMPACT_ATOMS: atom_id res chain seq x y z
N PRO A 1 -20.57 36.91 -40.27
CA PRO A 1 -20.56 38.19 -39.51
C PRO A 1 -19.13 38.48 -39.06
N SER A 2 -18.71 39.75 -39.09
CA SER A 2 -17.30 40.15 -38.97
C SER A 2 -16.82 40.33 -37.52
N SER A 3 -15.49 40.27 -37.33
CA SER A 3 -14.78 40.59 -36.08
C SER A 3 -14.82 42.11 -35.76
N PRO A 4 -14.47 42.54 -34.54
CA PRO A 4 -13.13 43.12 -34.39
C PRO A 4 -12.38 42.88 -33.05
N ALA A 5 -11.06 43.08 -33.11
CA ALA A 5 -10.11 43.43 -32.05
C ALA A 5 -9.26 44.62 -32.57
N PRO A 6 -8.23 45.21 -31.89
CA PRO A 6 -7.67 44.97 -30.55
C PRO A 6 -7.98 46.16 -29.60
N PRO A 7 -7.10 47.10 -29.13
CA PRO A 7 -5.65 47.34 -29.28
C PRO A 7 -4.79 47.02 -28.01
N ALA A 8 -3.49 47.33 -28.05
CA ALA A 8 -2.57 47.41 -26.91
C ALA A 8 -1.61 48.62 -27.05
N PRO A 9 -1.07 49.19 -25.95
CA PRO A 9 0.14 50.01 -25.96
C PRO A 9 1.23 49.45 -25.01
N THR A 10 2.48 49.19 -25.42
CA THR A 10 3.61 50.11 -25.74
C THR A 10 4.47 50.50 -24.52
N GLY A 11 5.76 50.11 -24.50
CA GLY A 11 6.75 50.58 -23.52
C GLY A 11 8.03 49.74 -23.39
N THR A 12 9.04 50.02 -24.21
CA THR A 12 10.47 49.58 -24.10
C THR A 12 11.31 50.64 -23.35
N PRO A 13 12.64 50.51 -23.13
CA PRO A 13 13.51 49.33 -22.85
C PRO A 13 14.48 49.56 -21.64
N GLU A 14 15.01 48.51 -20.97
CA GLU A 14 16.35 48.62 -20.33
C GLU A 14 16.99 47.27 -19.92
N ALA A 15 18.32 47.27 -19.81
CA ALA A 15 19.21 46.20 -19.33
C ALA A 15 20.56 46.84 -18.90
N PRO A 16 21.51 46.12 -18.28
CA PRO A 16 21.40 45.02 -17.31
C PRO A 16 22.08 45.38 -15.96
N ALA A 17 21.80 44.65 -14.87
CA ALA A 17 22.62 44.73 -13.66
C ALA A 17 22.62 43.42 -12.86
N ALA A 18 23.77 42.76 -12.78
CA ALA A 18 24.09 41.84 -11.70
C ALA A 18 24.85 42.61 -10.61
N PRO A 19 24.58 42.31 -9.33
CA PRO A 19 25.70 42.13 -8.43
C PRO A 19 25.57 40.85 -7.59
N THR A 20 26.73 40.21 -7.39
CA THR A 20 26.93 39.01 -6.59
C THR A 20 26.68 39.29 -5.10
N ALA A 21 25.97 38.40 -4.41
CA ALA A 21 25.93 38.36 -2.94
C ALA A 21 26.15 36.93 -2.43
N THR A 22 27.26 36.81 -1.69
CA THR A 22 27.87 35.68 -0.97
C THR A 22 26.88 34.68 -0.31
N PRO A 23 27.20 33.37 -0.24
CA PRO A 23 26.34 32.39 0.42
C PRO A 23 26.34 32.57 1.94
N SER A 24 25.25 32.13 2.60
CA SER A 24 25.22 31.89 4.04
C SER A 24 24.40 30.64 4.33
N ALA A 25 24.99 29.73 5.10
CA ALA A 25 24.38 28.47 5.50
C ALA A 25 23.32 28.66 6.59
N GLY A 26 22.49 27.64 6.81
CA GLY A 26 21.58 27.56 7.95
C GLY A 26 20.12 27.37 7.52
N GLY A 27 19.76 26.17 7.07
CA GLY A 27 18.42 25.89 6.58
C GLY A 27 18.22 24.45 6.12
N SER A 28 18.72 23.47 6.88
CA SER A 28 18.39 22.05 6.67
C SER A 28 16.94 21.79 7.08
N THR A 29 15.98 22.33 6.33
CA THR A 29 14.58 21.93 6.43
C THR A 29 14.53 20.44 6.11
N PRO A 30 14.03 19.56 7.01
CA PRO A 30 13.82 18.17 6.66
C PRO A 30 12.85 18.14 5.47
N PRO A 31 13.14 17.38 4.40
CA PRO A 31 12.15 17.21 3.35
C PRO A 31 10.91 16.59 3.98
N ALA A 32 9.76 17.25 3.82
CA ALA A 32 8.49 16.73 4.32
C ALA A 32 8.31 15.31 3.78
N ARG A 33 8.24 14.32 4.67
CA ARG A 33 8.09 12.91 4.31
C ARG A 33 6.79 12.75 3.55
N ARG A 34 6.90 12.67 2.22
CA ARG A 34 5.80 12.38 1.32
C ARG A 34 5.31 10.98 1.66
N THR A 35 4.03 10.83 2.00
CA THR A 35 3.44 9.61 2.56
C THR A 35 3.19 8.51 1.50
N ASP A 36 4.14 8.33 0.56
CA ASP A 36 4.06 7.39 -0.56
C ASP A 36 4.84 6.08 -0.29
N ASP A 37 5.49 5.94 0.87
CA ASP A 37 6.22 4.72 1.29
C ASP A 37 5.34 3.45 1.27
N GLY A 38 4.01 3.59 1.34
CA GLY A 38 3.04 2.49 1.31
C GLY A 38 2.82 1.84 -0.06
N GLU A 39 3.33 2.37 -1.17
CA GLU A 39 3.03 1.76 -2.47
C GLU A 39 4.04 0.70 -2.92
N ARG A 40 5.28 0.72 -2.40
CA ARG A 40 6.30 -0.26 -2.80
C ARG A 40 6.09 -1.57 -2.02
N PRO A 41 5.98 -2.73 -2.71
CA PRO A 41 5.98 -4.02 -2.04
C PRO A 41 7.29 -4.26 -1.27
N PRO A 42 7.26 -4.98 -0.14
CA PRO A 42 8.45 -5.61 0.45
C PRO A 42 9.21 -6.49 -0.55
N ALA A 43 10.47 -6.79 -0.26
CA ALA A 43 11.24 -7.73 -1.08
C ALA A 43 10.90 -9.19 -0.68
N PRO A 44 10.34 -10.02 -1.58
CA PRO A 44 10.05 -11.42 -1.28
C PRO A 44 11.34 -12.22 -1.02
N GLY A 45 11.29 -13.19 -0.12
CA GLY A 45 12.41 -14.06 0.25
C GLY A 45 13.63 -13.36 0.86
N GLY A 46 13.54 -12.07 1.18
CA GLY A 46 14.67 -11.26 1.65
C GLY A 46 15.04 -11.52 3.11
N THR A 47 16.30 -11.29 3.48
CA THR A 47 16.81 -11.38 4.88
C THR A 47 16.33 -10.24 5.79
N GLY A 48 15.11 -9.74 5.56
CA GLY A 48 14.51 -8.61 6.27
C GLY A 48 13.00 -8.70 6.43
N LEU A 49 12.38 -9.88 6.21
CA LEU A 49 10.99 -10.10 6.58
C LEU A 49 10.83 -9.97 8.10
N SER A 50 9.76 -9.30 8.53
CA SER A 50 9.47 -9.06 9.93
C SER A 50 8.02 -9.41 10.19
N THR A 51 7.74 -10.70 10.37
CA THR A 51 6.38 -11.23 10.61
C THR A 51 5.86 -10.92 12.01
N THR A 52 6.69 -10.36 12.90
CA THR A 52 6.34 -9.99 14.28
C THR A 52 6.96 -8.64 14.64
N ASP A 53 6.17 -7.74 15.21
CA ASP A 53 6.63 -6.47 15.80
C ASP A 53 5.76 -6.12 17.01
N GLY A 54 6.36 -6.12 18.21
CA GLY A 54 5.68 -5.90 19.47
C GLY A 54 4.44 -6.80 19.66
N PRO A 55 3.23 -6.24 19.83
CA PRO A 55 1.98 -7.00 20.00
C PRO A 55 1.39 -7.49 18.66
N LEU A 56 2.02 -7.21 17.52
CA LEU A 56 1.54 -7.52 16.17
C LEU A 56 2.28 -8.72 15.58
N TRP A 57 1.54 -9.62 14.93
CA TRP A 57 2.06 -10.71 14.12
C TRP A 57 1.25 -10.84 12.84
N ALA A 58 1.88 -11.22 11.73
CA ALA A 58 1.20 -11.54 10.49
C ALA A 58 1.82 -12.74 9.78
N ASP A 59 1.03 -13.37 8.91
CA ASP A 59 1.46 -14.43 8.01
C ASP A 59 0.63 -14.41 6.71
N GLY A 60 1.22 -14.91 5.63
CA GLY A 60 0.67 -14.87 4.28
C GLY A 60 0.56 -16.27 3.69
N SER A 61 -0.66 -16.70 3.38
CA SER A 61 -0.98 -18.02 2.86
C SER A 61 -1.81 -17.96 1.59
N ILE A 62 -1.60 -18.90 0.68
CA ILE A 62 -2.52 -19.15 -0.44
C ILE A 62 -3.53 -20.22 0.01
N THR A 63 -4.82 -19.91 -0.12
CA THR A 63 -5.90 -20.88 0.14
C THR A 63 -5.85 -21.98 -0.93
N PRO A 64 -5.93 -23.28 -0.56
CA PRO A 64 -6.07 -24.35 -1.54
C PRO A 64 -7.48 -24.34 -2.15
N GLU A 65 -7.54 -24.27 -3.48
CA GLU A 65 -8.79 -24.15 -4.24
C GLU A 65 -8.92 -25.29 -5.26
N ASP A 66 -10.13 -25.83 -5.45
CA ASP A 66 -10.42 -26.82 -6.50
C ASP A 66 -10.50 -26.20 -7.92
N ASN A 67 -10.31 -24.88 -8.04
CA ASN A 67 -10.35 -24.15 -9.30
C ASN A 67 -8.91 -23.88 -9.82
N PRO A 68 -8.49 -24.47 -10.96
CA PRO A 68 -7.12 -24.35 -11.47
C PRO A 68 -6.75 -22.99 -12.05
N ASP A 69 -7.75 -22.10 -12.23
CA ASP A 69 -7.63 -20.80 -12.90
C ASP A 69 -7.94 -19.62 -11.94
N TRP A 70 -8.05 -19.89 -10.63
CA TRP A 70 -8.43 -18.90 -9.60
C TRP A 70 -7.70 -19.17 -8.29
N ALA A 71 -7.33 -18.13 -7.57
CA ALA A 71 -6.73 -18.26 -6.25
C ALA A 71 -7.13 -17.14 -5.28
N GLN A 72 -6.96 -17.43 -3.99
CA GLN A 72 -7.11 -16.48 -2.90
C GLN A 72 -5.81 -16.39 -2.10
N SER A 73 -5.32 -15.16 -1.90
CA SER A 73 -4.22 -14.86 -0.99
C SER A 73 -4.79 -14.28 0.31
N GLU A 74 -4.49 -14.91 1.44
CA GLU A 74 -4.91 -14.47 2.78
C GLU A 74 -3.75 -13.90 3.60
N VAL A 75 -3.95 -12.72 4.19
CA VAL A 75 -3.11 -12.16 5.25
C VAL A 75 -3.80 -12.42 6.58
N THR A 76 -3.23 -13.32 7.40
CA THR A 76 -3.69 -13.54 8.78
C THR A 76 -2.96 -12.58 9.71
N LEU A 77 -3.65 -11.57 10.21
CA LEU A 77 -3.14 -10.60 11.19
C LEU A 77 -3.56 -10.99 12.61
N LYS A 78 -2.62 -11.06 13.55
CA LYS A 78 -2.90 -11.22 14.98
C LYS A 78 -2.43 -9.98 15.73
N SER A 79 -3.25 -9.49 16.67
CA SER A 79 -2.81 -8.47 17.61
C SER A 79 -3.22 -8.79 19.04
N GLN A 80 -2.30 -8.56 19.98
CA GLN A 80 -2.54 -8.72 21.42
C GLN A 80 -3.26 -7.50 22.05
N GLU A 81 -3.35 -6.37 21.32
CA GLU A 81 -3.99 -5.14 21.78
C GLU A 81 -5.06 -4.65 20.78
N PRO A 82 -6.05 -3.85 21.22
CA PRO A 82 -6.92 -3.13 20.30
C PRO A 82 -6.16 -2.12 19.45
N LEU A 83 -6.42 -2.12 18.14
CA LEU A 83 -5.83 -1.21 17.17
C LEU A 83 -6.74 -0.01 16.91
N THR A 84 -6.17 1.19 16.93
CA THR A 84 -6.83 2.48 16.64
C THR A 84 -6.55 2.99 15.22
N ALA A 85 -5.54 2.42 14.55
CA ALA A 85 -5.33 2.54 13.11
C ALA A 85 -4.77 1.21 12.59
N LEU A 86 -5.15 0.85 11.38
CA LEU A 86 -4.61 -0.30 10.66
C LEU A 86 -4.60 0.01 9.16
N THR A 87 -3.51 -0.30 8.48
CA THR A 87 -3.46 -0.44 7.03
C THR A 87 -2.89 -1.82 6.72
N VAL A 88 -3.60 -2.62 5.93
CA VAL A 88 -3.12 -3.91 5.40
C VAL A 88 -3.01 -3.77 3.89
N GLU A 89 -1.88 -4.19 3.34
CA GLU A 89 -1.55 -4.14 1.93
C GLU A 89 -1.10 -5.53 1.48
N LEU A 90 -1.79 -6.08 0.49
CA LEU A 90 -1.50 -7.35 -0.18
C LEU A 90 -1.02 -7.04 -1.60
N PHE A 91 0.16 -7.52 -1.94
CA PHE A 91 0.85 -7.28 -3.21
C PHE A 91 0.92 -8.58 -4.02
N VAL A 92 0.05 -8.69 -5.03
CA VAL A 92 -0.02 -9.83 -5.95
C VAL A 92 0.67 -9.45 -7.25
N ALA A 93 1.88 -9.98 -7.52
CA ALA A 93 2.65 -9.68 -8.72
C ALA A 93 1.88 -10.03 -10.01
N GLN A 94 2.00 -9.25 -11.09
CA GLN A 94 1.37 -9.54 -12.38
C GLN A 94 2.14 -10.60 -13.19
N ASN A 95 2.31 -11.80 -12.60
CA ASN A 95 2.67 -13.01 -13.32
C ASN A 95 1.40 -13.85 -13.57
N GLY A 96 1.34 -14.58 -14.69
CA GLY A 96 0.19 -15.43 -15.00
C GLY A 96 -1.15 -14.71 -15.24
N GLY A 97 -1.15 -13.41 -15.58
CA GLY A 97 -2.37 -12.72 -16.04
C GLY A 97 -3.46 -12.52 -14.98
N VAL A 98 -3.07 -12.04 -13.80
CA VAL A 98 -3.96 -11.87 -12.64
C VAL A 98 -5.06 -10.85 -12.91
N ARG A 99 -6.29 -11.17 -12.48
CA ARG A 99 -7.44 -10.24 -12.51
C ARG A 99 -8.21 -10.27 -11.20
N PRO A 100 -8.45 -9.14 -10.52
CA PRO A 100 -9.20 -9.14 -9.26
C PRO A 100 -10.64 -9.59 -9.49
N THR A 101 -11.08 -10.58 -8.72
CA THR A 101 -12.46 -11.09 -8.71
C THR A 101 -13.23 -10.67 -7.46
N GLY A 102 -12.53 -10.35 -6.36
CA GLY A 102 -13.15 -9.89 -5.13
C GLY A 102 -12.18 -9.76 -3.96
N THR A 103 -12.75 -9.55 -2.78
CA THR A 103 -12.05 -9.52 -1.49
C THR A 103 -12.93 -10.11 -0.40
N TRP A 104 -12.32 -10.62 0.65
CA TRP A 104 -13.01 -11.02 1.88
C TRP A 104 -12.23 -10.56 3.12
N GLN A 105 -12.92 -10.37 4.24
CA GLN A 105 -12.29 -10.11 5.52
C GLN A 105 -13.16 -10.58 6.70
N THR A 106 -12.54 -10.85 7.85
CA THR A 106 -13.26 -11.19 9.10
C THR A 106 -13.93 -9.97 9.76
N ARG A 107 -13.53 -8.76 9.37
CA ARG A 107 -14.08 -7.49 9.88
C ARG A 107 -15.22 -7.00 9.00
N PRO A 108 -16.24 -6.31 9.55
CA PRO A 108 -17.28 -5.69 8.73
C PRO A 108 -16.70 -4.72 7.70
N ASP A 109 -17.15 -4.81 6.45
CA ASP A 109 -16.68 -3.98 5.33
C ASP A 109 -16.76 -2.47 5.64
N GLY A 110 -17.81 -2.07 6.37
CA GLY A 110 -18.03 -0.69 6.81
C GLY A 110 -17.03 -0.16 7.85
N ASP A 111 -16.11 -0.98 8.36
CA ASP A 111 -14.99 -0.52 9.20
C ASP A 111 -13.80 -0.01 8.35
N PHE A 112 -13.71 -0.34 7.05
CA PHE A 112 -12.54 -0.07 6.20
C PHE A 112 -12.86 0.73 4.94
N ASP A 113 -11.88 1.50 4.47
CA ASP A 113 -11.75 1.94 3.09
C ASP A 113 -10.88 0.92 2.33
N LEU A 114 -11.49 0.24 1.36
CA LEU A 114 -10.83 -0.72 0.48
C LEU A 114 -10.51 -0.08 -0.87
N SER A 115 -9.30 -0.29 -1.36
CA SER A 115 -8.92 -0.03 -2.75
C SER A 115 -8.20 -1.22 -3.35
N VAL A 116 -8.53 -1.56 -4.59
CA VAL A 116 -7.84 -2.58 -5.39
C VAL A 116 -7.37 -1.91 -6.67
N ARG A 117 -6.06 -1.93 -6.94
CA ARG A 117 -5.46 -1.27 -8.11
C ARG A 117 -4.25 -2.02 -8.62
N GLU A 118 -4.06 -2.02 -9.93
CA GLU A 118 -2.79 -2.46 -10.52
C GLU A 118 -1.84 -1.27 -10.68
N ARG A 119 -0.58 -1.45 -10.32
CA ARG A 119 0.50 -0.48 -10.51
C ARG A 119 1.84 -1.20 -10.64
N ASP A 120 2.69 -0.72 -11.55
CA ASP A 120 4.08 -1.17 -11.72
C ASP A 120 4.25 -2.71 -11.82
N GLY A 121 3.26 -3.40 -12.38
CA GLY A 121 3.24 -4.87 -12.51
C GLY A 121 2.83 -5.61 -11.22
N VAL A 122 2.06 -4.97 -10.34
CA VAL A 122 1.53 -5.56 -9.09
C VAL A 122 0.08 -5.15 -8.89
N LEU A 123 -0.80 -6.13 -8.62
CA LEU A 123 -2.16 -5.91 -8.13
C LEU A 123 -2.11 -5.71 -6.61
N VAL A 124 -2.41 -4.49 -6.16
CA VAL A 124 -2.40 -4.09 -4.76
C VAL A 124 -3.82 -4.06 -4.21
N HIS A 125 -4.11 -4.89 -3.21
CA HIS A 125 -5.31 -4.77 -2.39
C HIS A 125 -4.93 -4.06 -1.09
N ARG A 126 -5.63 -2.98 -0.74
CA ARG A 126 -5.34 -2.17 0.44
C ARG A 126 -6.60 -1.92 1.25
N TRP A 127 -6.60 -2.36 2.50
CA TRP A 127 -7.62 -2.06 3.51
C TRP A 127 -7.07 -1.02 4.49
N THR A 128 -7.73 0.13 4.61
CA THR A 128 -7.38 1.18 5.58
C THR A 128 -8.51 1.35 6.58
N LEU A 129 -8.24 1.18 7.88
CA LEU A 129 -9.25 1.33 8.93
C LEU A 129 -9.78 2.77 8.97
N ARG A 130 -11.10 2.94 8.94
CA ARG A 130 -11.75 4.26 8.97
C ARG A 130 -11.48 4.97 10.29
N ALA A 131 -11.33 6.28 10.23
CA ALA A 131 -11.13 7.12 11.42
C ALA A 131 -12.27 6.90 12.44
N GLY A 132 -11.91 6.73 13.72
CA GLY A 132 -12.86 6.45 14.80
C GLY A 132 -13.33 5.00 14.93
N ARG A 133 -12.91 4.10 14.03
CA ARG A 133 -13.07 2.64 14.20
C ARG A 133 -11.92 2.04 15.00
N THR A 134 -12.14 0.84 15.53
CA THR A 134 -11.11 0.05 16.21
C THR A 134 -11.18 -1.41 15.75
N VAL A 135 -10.03 -2.06 15.67
CA VAL A 135 -9.94 -3.51 15.51
C VAL A 135 -9.67 -4.11 16.89
N PRO A 136 -10.48 -5.05 17.40
CA PRO A 136 -10.24 -5.64 18.71
C PRO A 136 -9.01 -6.55 18.69
N ALA A 137 -8.43 -6.81 19.86
CA ALA A 137 -7.39 -7.83 19.99
C ALA A 137 -7.91 -9.21 19.53
N GLY A 138 -7.03 -10.04 18.98
CA GLY A 138 -7.36 -11.34 18.40
C GLY A 138 -6.81 -11.53 16.99
N THR A 139 -7.39 -12.48 16.25
CA THR A 139 -7.03 -12.83 14.87
C THR A 139 -8.02 -12.21 13.89
N HIS A 140 -7.50 -11.61 12.82
CA HIS A 140 -8.27 -11.06 11.70
C HIS A 140 -7.65 -11.51 10.39
N VAL A 141 -8.47 -11.76 9.38
CA VAL A 141 -7.99 -12.18 8.05
C VAL A 141 -8.48 -11.19 7.01
N PHE A 142 -7.62 -10.91 6.03
CA PHE A 142 -7.89 -10.08 4.86
C PHE A 142 -7.45 -10.85 3.62
N ALA A 143 -8.34 -10.99 2.63
CA ALA A 143 -8.13 -11.86 1.49
C ALA A 143 -8.36 -11.13 0.17
N GLY A 144 -7.40 -11.23 -0.75
CA GLY A 144 -7.53 -10.81 -2.15
C GLY A 144 -7.83 -12.03 -3.03
N GLN A 145 -8.82 -11.93 -3.90
CA GLN A 145 -9.28 -13.01 -4.76
C GLN A 145 -9.06 -12.64 -6.22
N TYR A 146 -8.55 -13.56 -7.03
CA TYR A 146 -8.23 -13.28 -8.42
C TYR A 146 -8.26 -14.50 -9.34
N ASP A 147 -8.65 -14.28 -10.60
CA ASP A 147 -8.39 -15.20 -11.69
C ASP A 147 -6.90 -15.18 -12.05
N HIS A 148 -6.38 -16.27 -12.58
CA HIS A 148 -5.09 -16.35 -13.24
C HIS A 148 -5.12 -17.33 -14.43
N ALA A 149 -4.06 -17.35 -15.23
CA ALA A 149 -3.93 -18.26 -16.36
C ALA A 149 -3.88 -19.74 -15.91
N PRO A 150 -4.41 -20.67 -16.73
CA PRO A 150 -4.37 -22.09 -16.43
C PRO A 150 -2.95 -22.64 -16.28
N GLY A 151 -2.82 -23.69 -15.45
CA GLY A 151 -1.55 -24.35 -15.13
C GLY A 151 -0.89 -23.88 -13.84
N GLY A 152 -1.55 -22.98 -13.10
CA GLY A 152 -1.10 -22.49 -11.80
C GLY A 152 -0.15 -21.29 -11.87
N ARG A 153 -0.28 -20.41 -10.88
CA ARG A 153 0.49 -19.19 -10.69
C ARG A 153 1.68 -19.41 -9.76
N ASP A 154 2.83 -18.80 -10.03
CA ASP A 154 3.90 -18.66 -9.03
C ASP A 154 3.59 -17.51 -8.06
N ALA A 155 3.32 -17.85 -6.80
CA ALA A 155 3.05 -16.88 -5.73
C ALA A 155 4.31 -16.49 -4.94
N GLY A 156 5.49 -17.06 -5.23
CA GLY A 156 6.75 -16.71 -4.56
C GLY A 156 7.12 -15.21 -4.61
N PRO A 157 6.76 -14.45 -5.67
CA PRO A 157 6.95 -12.99 -5.69
C PRO A 157 5.95 -12.17 -4.87
N ASP A 158 4.91 -12.79 -4.29
CA ASP A 158 3.84 -12.10 -3.59
C ASP A 158 4.25 -11.75 -2.16
N THR A 159 3.79 -10.60 -1.68
CA THR A 159 4.15 -10.09 -0.35
C THR A 159 2.98 -9.36 0.30
N TYR A 160 3.07 -9.16 1.62
CA TYR A 160 2.13 -8.30 2.35
C TYR A 160 2.88 -7.35 3.29
N ARG A 161 2.21 -6.26 3.67
CA ARG A 161 2.59 -5.37 4.77
C ARG A 161 1.35 -5.00 5.59
N ALA A 162 1.51 -4.92 6.90
CA ALA A 162 0.51 -4.37 7.80
C ALA A 162 1.16 -3.38 8.78
N THR A 163 0.71 -2.12 8.73
CA THR A 163 1.12 -1.06 9.67
C THR A 163 -0.06 -0.76 10.60
N ALA A 164 0.16 -0.86 11.91
CA ALA A 164 -0.89 -0.72 12.92
C ALA A 164 -0.51 0.28 14.02
N ARG A 165 -1.51 0.88 14.68
CA ARG A 165 -1.32 1.68 15.90
C ARG A 165 -2.20 1.15 17.01
N THR A 166 -1.64 0.90 18.20
CA THR A 166 -2.45 0.48 19.36
C THR A 166 -3.05 1.66 20.11
N ALA A 167 -3.87 1.40 21.13
CA ALA A 167 -4.45 2.44 21.98
C ALA A 167 -3.37 3.26 22.74
N GLY A 168 -2.19 2.70 22.98
CA GLY A 168 -1.05 3.41 23.59
C GLY A 168 -0.36 4.42 22.67
N GLY A 169 -0.75 4.50 21.40
CA GLY A 169 -0.21 5.45 20.42
C GLY A 169 1.02 4.96 19.65
N THR A 170 1.68 3.88 20.10
CA THR A 170 2.80 3.24 19.40
C THR A 170 2.33 2.66 18.06
N THR A 171 3.15 2.84 17.03
CA THR A 171 2.95 2.24 15.71
C THR A 171 3.93 1.08 15.51
N TYR A 172 3.40 -0.02 14.98
CA TYR A 172 4.11 -1.28 14.70
C TYR A 172 3.94 -1.62 13.23
N GLU A 173 4.90 -2.34 12.64
CA GLU A 173 4.86 -2.78 11.25
C GLU A 173 5.32 -4.22 11.10
N VAL A 174 4.54 -5.03 10.38
CA VAL A 174 4.90 -6.39 10.00
C VAL A 174 4.76 -6.59 8.49
N HIS A 175 5.62 -7.43 7.92
CA HIS A 175 5.63 -7.75 6.49
C HIS A 175 6.26 -9.10 6.22
N GLY A 176 5.82 -9.75 5.15
CA GLY A 176 6.19 -11.13 4.85
C GLY A 176 5.83 -11.61 3.45
N ASP A 177 6.10 -12.90 3.30
CA ASP A 177 5.85 -13.86 2.22
C ASP A 177 4.42 -14.11 1.77
N PHE A 178 4.27 -14.88 0.71
CA PHE A 178 3.22 -15.90 0.62
C PHE A 178 3.83 -17.30 0.50
N ALA A 179 3.66 -18.10 1.55
CA ALA A 179 3.94 -19.53 1.46
C ALA A 179 2.81 -20.22 0.69
N ARG A 180 3.15 -21.17 -0.19
CA ARG A 180 2.20 -22.22 -0.54
C ARG A 180 2.06 -23.15 0.67
N THR A 181 0.85 -23.26 1.19
CA THR A 181 0.49 -24.29 2.17
C THR A 181 0.80 -25.66 1.55
N PRO A 182 1.55 -26.55 2.23
CA PRO A 182 2.01 -27.82 1.66
C PRO A 182 0.92 -28.89 1.53
#